data_AF-A0A966W210-F1
#
_entry.id   AF-A0A966W210-F1
#
_cell.length_a   1.000
_cell.length_b   1.000
_cell.length_c   1.000
_cell.angle_alpha   90.00
_cell.angle_beta   90.00
_cell.angle_gamma   90.00
#
_symmetry.space_group_name_H-M   'P 1'
#
loop_
_entity.id
_entity.type
_entity.pdbx_description
1 polymer ?
#
loop_
_entity_poly.entity_id
_entity_poly.type
_entity_poly.pdbx_seq_one_letter_code
_entity_poly.pdbx_strand_id
1 'polypeptide(L)'
;TEAAIAGMKAQDDPACVTPLLVTLKAREATLMSTVFSAGLDALAFVARNDAKKDAVRDFLTARVNSPKERVRLAAISALGTLEDPRALAVLDTFTSLAADRPEKAAADKAIEKLRASRKPADDLKGLRTEVLDLQKSNRELKKDLDALKKRLDAKP
;
A
#
# COMPACT_ATOMS: atom_id res chain seq x y z
N THR A 1 -20.55 17.68 9.82
CA THR A 1 -20.12 16.50 9.04
C THR A 1 -18.61 16.34 9.08
N GLU A 2 -17.84 17.39 8.81
CA GLU A 2 -16.36 17.37 8.91
C GLU A 2 -15.84 17.02 10.31
N ALA A 3 -16.43 17.59 11.37
CA ALA A 3 -16.10 17.25 12.75
C ALA A 3 -16.36 15.78 13.12
N ALA A 4 -17.37 15.14 12.52
CA ALA A 4 -17.66 13.72 12.75
C ALA A 4 -16.61 12.83 12.08
N ILE A 5 -16.17 13.17 10.87
CA ILE A 5 -15.10 12.48 10.15
C ILE A 5 -13.78 12.59 10.91
N ALA A 6 -13.47 13.78 11.44
CA ALA A 6 -12.30 13.99 12.30
C ALA A 6 -12.37 13.18 13.59
N GLY A 7 -13.54 13.09 14.23
CA GLY A 7 -13.77 12.27 15.41
C GLY A 7 -13.56 10.78 15.15
N MET A 8 -14.09 10.26 14.04
CA MET A 8 -13.90 8.85 13.65
C MET A 8 -12.43 8.54 13.36
N LYS A 9 -11.69 9.47 12.75
CA LYS A 9 -10.25 9.35 12.53
C LYS A 9 -9.48 9.32 13.86
N ALA A 10 -9.88 10.13 14.83
CA ALA A 10 -9.24 10.16 16.16
C ALA A 10 -9.53 8.90 16.99
N GLN A 11 -10.69 8.28 16.79
CA GLN A 11 -11.08 7.06 17.48
C GLN A 11 -10.35 5.80 16.97
N ASP A 12 -9.87 5.83 15.72
CA ASP A 12 -9.08 4.77 15.08
C ASP A 12 -9.70 3.36 15.22
N ASP A 13 -11.04 3.30 15.27
CA ASP A 13 -11.79 2.06 15.45
C ASP A 13 -12.05 1.38 14.10
N PRO A 14 -11.53 0.16 13.85
CA PRO A 14 -11.78 -0.60 12.63
C PRO A 14 -13.26 -0.83 12.32
N ALA A 15 -14.13 -0.87 13.34
CA ALA A 15 -15.58 -1.02 13.14
C ALA A 15 -16.18 0.14 12.32
N CYS A 16 -15.52 1.30 12.30
CA CYS A 16 -15.95 2.47 11.56
C CYS A 16 -15.63 2.41 10.05
N VAL A 17 -14.76 1.49 9.61
CA VAL A 17 -14.35 1.38 8.19
C VAL A 17 -15.53 1.11 7.27
N THR A 18 -16.36 0.12 7.61
CA THR A 18 -17.49 -0.29 6.75
C THR A 18 -18.59 0.78 6.69
N PRO A 19 -19.08 1.33 7.82
CA PRO A 19 -20.06 2.41 7.81
C PRO A 19 -19.57 3.67 7.08
N LEU A 20 -18.28 4.03 7.24
CA LEU A 20 -17.70 5.18 6.56
C LEU A 20 -17.60 4.94 5.05
N LEU A 21 -17.15 3.76 4.62
CA LEU A 21 -17.09 3.37 3.21
C LEU A 21 -18.48 3.43 2.54
N VAL A 22 -19.49 2.86 3.18
CA VAL A 22 -20.88 2.87 2.67
C VAL A 22 -21.40 4.31 2.57
N THR A 23 -21.17 5.12 3.60
CA THR A 23 -21.61 6.53 3.61
C THR A 23 -20.94 7.35 2.51
N LEU A 24 -19.63 7.19 2.30
CA LEU A 24 -18.90 7.89 1.25
C LEU A 24 -19.39 7.46 -0.14
N LYS A 25 -19.61 6.16 -0.36
CA LYS A 25 -20.18 5.64 -1.61
C LYS A 25 -21.56 6.22 -1.91
N ALA A 26 -22.45 6.25 -0.91
CA ALA A 26 -23.82 6.72 -1.09
C ALA A 26 -23.92 8.24 -1.30
N ARG A 27 -23.00 9.02 -0.69
CA ARG A 27 -23.12 10.48 -0.63
C ARG A 27 -22.15 11.24 -1.53
N GLU A 28 -21.33 10.56 -2.33
CA GLU A 28 -20.31 11.19 -3.19
C GLU A 28 -20.86 12.32 -4.08
N ALA A 29 -22.04 12.14 -4.69
CA ALA A 29 -22.66 13.15 -5.54
C ALA A 29 -23.15 14.38 -4.75
N THR A 30 -23.49 14.21 -3.48
CA THR A 30 -24.09 15.25 -2.61
C THR A 30 -23.09 15.96 -1.72
N LEU A 31 -21.93 15.33 -1.47
CA LEU A 31 -20.91 15.90 -0.61
C LEU A 31 -20.07 16.93 -1.36
N MET A 32 -19.72 18.00 -0.64
CA MET A 32 -18.71 18.93 -1.10
C MET A 32 -17.37 18.21 -1.27
N SER A 33 -16.60 18.59 -2.29
CA SER A 33 -15.31 17.96 -2.58
C SER A 33 -14.34 18.02 -1.39
N THR A 34 -14.43 19.06 -0.56
CA THR A 34 -13.64 19.21 0.68
C THR A 34 -13.96 18.12 1.69
N VAL A 35 -15.25 17.96 2.02
CA VAL A 35 -15.75 16.97 2.98
C VAL A 35 -15.51 15.55 2.47
N PHE A 36 -15.72 15.32 1.17
CA PHE A 36 -15.47 14.02 0.56
C PHE A 36 -13.98 13.64 0.64
N SER A 37 -13.08 14.58 0.31
CA SER A 37 -11.63 14.37 0.40
C SER A 37 -11.19 14.06 1.83
N ALA A 38 -11.67 14.81 2.82
CA ALA A 38 -11.40 14.54 4.23
C ALA A 38 -11.92 13.15 4.66
N GLY A 39 -13.05 12.72 4.09
CA GLY A 39 -13.60 11.38 4.26
C GLY A 39 -12.70 10.28 3.70
N LEU A 40 -12.12 10.47 2.51
CA LEU A 40 -11.16 9.53 1.91
C LEU A 40 -9.92 9.36 2.79
N ASP A 41 -9.38 10.47 3.28
CA ASP A 41 -8.22 10.46 4.18
C ASP A 41 -8.52 9.76 5.51
N ALA A 42 -9.70 10.02 6.09
CA ALA A 42 -10.13 9.36 7.32
C ALA A 42 -10.35 7.86 7.11
N LEU A 43 -11.00 7.47 6.01
CA LEU A 43 -11.20 6.07 5.66
C LEU A 43 -9.88 5.32 5.51
N ALA A 44 -8.93 5.89 4.77
CA ALA A 44 -7.60 5.29 4.61
C ALA A 44 -6.86 5.17 5.94
N PHE A 45 -6.94 6.20 6.78
CA PHE A 45 -6.27 6.20 8.08
C PHE A 45 -6.82 5.10 9.00
N VAL A 46 -8.14 5.03 9.18
CA VAL A 46 -8.76 4.02 10.05
C VAL A 46 -8.55 2.60 9.49
N ALA A 47 -8.56 2.44 8.16
CA ALA A 47 -8.33 1.14 7.53
C ALA A 47 -6.85 0.71 7.45
N ARG A 48 -5.89 1.56 7.87
CA ARG A 48 -4.45 1.27 7.70
C ARG A 48 -3.97 0.02 8.42
N ASN A 49 -4.64 -0.37 9.51
CA ASN A 49 -4.31 -1.56 10.30
C ASN A 49 -5.27 -2.73 10.05
N ASP A 50 -6.22 -2.58 9.13
CA ASP A 50 -7.17 -3.65 8.81
C ASP A 50 -6.45 -4.76 8.02
N ALA A 51 -6.81 -6.02 8.30
CA ALA A 51 -6.34 -7.17 7.55
C ALA A 51 -6.95 -7.22 6.13
N LYS A 52 -8.14 -6.63 5.93
CA LYS A 52 -8.86 -6.67 4.64
C LYS A 52 -8.98 -5.27 4.03
N LYS A 53 -7.91 -4.81 3.40
CA LYS A 53 -7.83 -3.48 2.77
C LYS A 53 -8.42 -3.42 1.36
N ASP A 54 -8.78 -4.56 0.76
CA ASP A 54 -9.17 -4.66 -0.66
C ASP A 54 -10.32 -3.72 -1.02
N ALA A 55 -11.41 -3.73 -0.24
CA ALA A 55 -12.58 -2.90 -0.52
C ALA A 55 -12.29 -1.39 -0.41
N VAL A 56 -11.38 -0.99 0.48
CA VAL A 56 -10.96 0.41 0.65
C VAL A 56 -10.00 0.80 -0.48
N ARG A 57 -9.04 -0.06 -0.80
CA ARG A 57 -8.11 0.14 -1.93
C ARG A 57 -8.85 0.30 -3.24
N ASP A 58 -9.76 -0.62 -3.58
CA ASP A 58 -10.54 -0.55 -4.82
C ASP A 58 -11.37 0.73 -4.89
N PHE A 59 -11.96 1.14 -3.76
CA PHE A 59 -12.72 2.39 -3.68
C PHE A 59 -11.84 3.62 -3.90
N LEU A 60 -10.66 3.70 -3.29
CA LEU A 60 -9.71 4.80 -3.47
C LEU A 60 -9.16 4.82 -4.91
N THR A 61 -8.77 3.66 -5.45
CA THR A 61 -8.31 3.51 -6.84
C THR A 61 -9.36 4.00 -7.83
N ALA A 62 -10.65 3.74 -7.59
CA ALA A 62 -11.71 4.25 -8.46
C ALA A 62 -11.87 5.79 -8.44
N ARG A 63 -11.21 6.52 -7.53
CA ARG A 63 -11.30 7.99 -7.40
C ARG A 63 -10.04 8.73 -7.84
N VAL A 64 -8.94 8.03 -8.15
CA VAL A 64 -7.71 8.65 -8.69
C VAL A 64 -7.92 9.29 -10.06
N ASN A 65 -8.97 8.89 -10.79
CA ASN A 65 -9.38 9.45 -12.08
C ASN A 65 -10.63 10.34 -12.01
N SER A 66 -11.01 10.82 -10.80
CA SER A 66 -12.16 11.71 -10.63
C SER A 66 -12.04 12.99 -11.48
N PRO A 67 -13.12 13.53 -12.06
CA PRO A 67 -13.07 14.84 -12.73
C PRO A 67 -12.70 15.98 -11.76
N LYS A 68 -12.98 15.80 -10.47
CA LYS A 68 -12.68 16.76 -9.42
C LYS A 68 -11.23 16.60 -8.96
N GLU A 69 -10.38 17.57 -9.29
CA GLU A 69 -8.95 17.54 -8.94
C GLU A 69 -8.69 17.27 -7.45
N ARG A 70 -9.40 17.98 -6.58
CA ARG A 70 -9.27 17.78 -5.12
C ARG A 70 -9.52 16.32 -4.70
N VAL A 71 -10.51 15.67 -5.32
CA VAL A 71 -10.85 14.28 -5.03
C VAL A 71 -9.78 13.33 -5.57
N ARG A 72 -9.21 13.61 -6.75
CA ARG A 72 -8.06 12.82 -7.28
C ARG A 72 -6.87 12.88 -6.34
N LEU A 73 -6.45 14.10 -5.96
CA LEU A 73 -5.28 14.29 -5.11
C LEU A 73 -5.46 13.67 -3.73
N ALA A 74 -6.68 13.77 -3.17
CA ALA A 74 -7.04 13.11 -1.93
C ALA A 74 -7.00 11.59 -2.07
N ALA A 75 -7.52 11.02 -3.16
CA ALA A 75 -7.47 9.58 -3.39
C ALA A 75 -6.03 9.06 -3.50
N ILE A 76 -5.16 9.76 -4.24
CA ILE A 76 -3.73 9.41 -4.35
C ILE A 76 -3.04 9.47 -2.98
N SER A 77 -3.29 10.54 -2.21
CA SER A 77 -2.72 10.70 -0.85
C SER A 77 -3.25 9.66 0.15
N ALA A 78 -4.53 9.32 0.03
CA ALA A 78 -5.20 8.32 0.85
C ALA A 78 -4.67 6.91 0.57
N LEU A 79 -4.34 6.57 -0.68
CA LEU A 79 -3.68 5.30 -1.01
C LEU A 79 -2.33 5.13 -0.27
N GLY A 80 -1.54 6.19 -0.15
CA GLY A 80 -0.33 6.17 0.67
C GLY A 80 -0.60 6.05 2.18
N THR A 81 -1.73 6.58 2.64
CA THR A 81 -2.16 6.50 4.05
C THR A 81 -2.75 5.14 4.43
N LEU A 82 -3.27 4.40 3.46
CA LEU A 82 -3.80 3.04 3.65
C LEU A 82 -2.70 2.02 3.99
N GLU A 83 -1.44 2.31 3.66
CA GLU A 83 -0.29 1.43 3.94
C GLU A 83 -0.50 0.02 3.34
N ASP A 84 -1.11 -0.05 2.15
CA ASP A 84 -1.28 -1.27 1.38
C ASP A 84 -0.24 -1.33 0.24
N PRO A 85 0.72 -2.27 0.28
CA PRO A 85 1.71 -2.43 -0.79
C PRO A 85 1.10 -2.64 -2.18
N ARG A 86 -0.12 -3.17 -2.27
CA ARG A 86 -0.82 -3.38 -3.56
C ARG A 86 -1.24 -2.06 -4.22
N ALA A 87 -1.19 -0.93 -3.50
CA ALA A 87 -1.43 0.39 -4.07
C ALA A 87 -0.24 0.95 -4.85
N LEU A 88 0.97 0.39 -4.70
CA LEU A 88 2.18 0.89 -5.37
C LEU A 88 2.03 0.92 -6.89
N ALA A 89 1.50 -0.15 -7.49
CA ALA A 89 1.30 -0.23 -8.93
C ALA A 89 0.40 0.90 -9.48
N VAL A 90 -0.59 1.35 -8.69
CA VAL A 90 -1.46 2.47 -9.07
C VAL A 90 -0.75 3.81 -8.87
N LEU A 91 0.06 3.96 -7.82
CA LEU A 91 0.80 5.20 -7.58
C LEU A 91 1.93 5.40 -8.60
N ASP A 92 2.60 4.33 -9.01
CA ASP A 92 3.70 4.36 -9.99
C ASP A 92 3.25 4.96 -11.33
N THR A 93 1.99 4.78 -11.74
CA THR A 93 1.46 5.35 -12.99
C THR A 93 1.45 6.89 -12.99
N PHE A 94 1.45 7.52 -11.82
CA PHE A 94 1.47 8.98 -11.67
C PHE A 94 2.89 9.53 -11.55
N THR A 95 3.88 8.69 -11.25
CA THR A 95 5.29 9.13 -11.10
C THR A 95 5.93 9.50 -12.44
N SER A 96 5.43 8.96 -13.55
CA SER A 96 5.89 9.24 -14.91
C SER A 96 5.29 10.51 -15.52
N LEU A 97 4.37 11.18 -14.82
CA LEU A 97 3.79 12.46 -15.26
C LEU A 97 4.83 13.59 -15.23
N ALA A 98 4.49 14.71 -15.86
CA ALA A 98 5.32 15.91 -15.81
C ALA A 98 5.43 16.47 -14.37
N ALA A 99 6.57 17.11 -14.06
CA ALA A 99 6.91 17.56 -12.71
C ALA A 99 5.98 18.65 -12.15
N ASP A 100 5.32 19.39 -13.03
CA ASP A 100 4.35 20.45 -12.71
C ASP A 100 2.96 19.90 -12.34
N ARG A 101 2.72 18.60 -12.52
CA ARG A 101 1.43 17.97 -12.23
C ARG A 101 1.29 17.69 -10.73
N PRO A 102 0.24 18.19 -10.06
CA PRO A 102 0.06 17.98 -8.63
C PRO A 102 -0.15 16.49 -8.29
N GLU A 103 -0.69 15.70 -9.23
CA GLU A 103 -0.84 14.25 -9.07
C GLU A 103 0.51 13.54 -8.91
N LYS A 104 1.57 14.01 -9.60
CA LYS A 104 2.91 13.44 -9.46
C LYS A 104 3.45 13.67 -8.06
N ALA A 105 3.42 14.92 -7.58
CA ALA A 105 3.90 15.25 -6.25
C ALA A 105 3.13 14.49 -5.14
N ALA A 106 1.82 14.33 -5.30
CA ALA A 106 1.01 13.53 -4.39
C ALA A 106 1.40 12.04 -4.43
N ALA A 107 1.66 11.48 -5.60
CA ALA A 107 2.05 10.08 -5.77
C ALA A 107 3.45 9.79 -5.22
N ASP A 108 4.43 10.66 -5.50
CA ASP A 108 5.80 10.55 -4.99
C ASP A 108 5.77 10.52 -3.45
N LYS A 109 5.03 11.46 -2.82
CA LYS A 109 4.84 11.51 -1.37
C LYS A 109 4.11 10.28 -0.80
N ALA A 110 3.11 9.78 -1.52
CA ALA A 110 2.37 8.58 -1.10
C ALA A 110 3.27 7.34 -1.14
N ILE A 111 4.12 7.19 -2.16
CA ILE A 111 5.10 6.10 -2.29
C ILE A 111 6.16 6.20 -1.18
N GLU A 112 6.67 7.40 -0.90
CA GLU A 112 7.59 7.61 0.23
C GLU A 112 6.97 7.16 1.55
N LYS A 113 5.71 7.50 1.79
CA LYS A 113 4.98 7.07 2.98
C LYS A 113 4.78 5.56 3.05
N LEU A 114 4.46 4.90 1.94
CA LEU A 114 4.37 3.44 1.86
C LEU A 114 5.72 2.76 2.15
N ARG A 115 6.81 3.34 1.65
CA ARG A 115 8.16 2.83 1.92
C ARG A 115 8.59 3.05 3.37
N ALA A 116 8.24 4.20 3.96
CA ALA A 116 8.55 4.51 5.36
C ALA A 116 7.71 3.70 6.37
N SER A 117 6.47 3.33 6.00
CA SER A 117 5.56 2.53 6.84
C SER A 117 5.86 1.03 6.81
N ARG A 118 6.58 0.53 5.79
CA ARG A 118 7.25 -0.77 5.90
C ARG A 118 8.31 -0.67 6.99
N LYS A 119 7.99 -1.19 8.19
CA LYS A 119 8.94 -1.24 9.29
C LYS A 119 10.19 -2.03 8.85
N PRO A 120 11.42 -1.58 9.22
CA PRO A 120 12.66 -2.33 9.01
C PRO A 120 12.63 -3.75 9.58
N ALA A 121 11.73 -4.04 10.52
CA ALA A 121 11.57 -5.36 11.12
C ALA A 121 11.00 -6.41 10.16
N ASP A 122 10.13 -6.02 9.21
CA ASP A 122 9.60 -6.94 8.21
C ASP A 122 10.58 -7.14 7.06
N ASP A 123 11.34 -6.10 6.69
CA ASP A 123 12.49 -6.23 5.78
C ASP A 123 13.60 -7.10 6.39
N LEU A 124 13.88 -6.98 7.70
CA LEU A 124 14.86 -7.83 8.39
C LEU A 124 14.40 -9.29 8.45
N LYS A 125 13.10 -9.56 8.57
CA LYS A 125 12.56 -10.92 8.46
C LYS A 125 12.69 -11.46 7.05
N GLY A 126 12.36 -10.66 6.03
CA GLY A 126 12.54 -11.03 4.62
C GLY A 126 14.00 -11.36 4.30
N LEU A 127 14.94 -10.47 4.68
CA LEU A 127 16.37 -10.67 4.52
C LEU A 127 16.90 -11.88 5.30
N ARG A 128 16.41 -12.15 6.52
CA ARG A 128 16.78 -13.36 7.27
C ARG A 128 16.32 -14.63 6.56
N THR A 129 15.10 -14.63 6.02
CA THR A 129 14.59 -15.77 5.24
C THR A 129 15.43 -15.99 3.98
N GLU A 130 15.73 -14.94 3.22
CA GLU A 130 16.57 -15.03 2.02
C GLU A 130 17.99 -15.53 2.34
N VAL A 131 18.61 -15.09 3.44
CA VAL A 131 19.92 -15.59 3.87
C VAL A 131 19.85 -17.06 4.27
N LEU A 132 18.80 -17.49 4.96
CA LEU A 132 18.62 -18.89 5.33
C LEU A 132 18.44 -19.79 4.10
N ASP A 133 17.64 -19.35 3.12
CA ASP A 133 17.43 -20.07 1.88
C ASP A 133 18.72 -20.14 1.04
N LEU A 134 19.47 -19.03 0.95
CA LEU A 134 20.79 -19.03 0.29
C LEU A 134 21.80 -19.95 1.00
N GLN A 135 21.82 -19.97 2.33
CA GLN A 135 22.67 -20.90 3.09
C GLN A 135 22.27 -22.35 2.86
N LYS A 136 20.99 -22.64 2.68
CA LYS A 136 20.49 -23.98 2.39
C LYS A 136 20.90 -24.41 0.98
N SER A 137 20.65 -23.57 -0.03
CA SER A 137 21.04 -23.81 -1.41
C SER A 137 22.55 -24.00 -1.57
N ASN A 138 23.38 -23.22 -0.86
CA ASN A 138 24.83 -23.42 -0.87
C ASN A 138 25.28 -24.74 -0.23
N ARG A 139 24.55 -25.23 0.78
CA ARG A 139 24.83 -26.55 1.38
C ARG A 139 24.43 -27.69 0.45
N GLU A 140 23.32 -27.55 -0.26
CA GLU A 140 22.86 -28.52 -1.25
C GLU A 140 23.82 -28.56 -2.45
N LEU A 141 24.18 -27.41 -3.01
CA LEU A 141 25.18 -27.30 -4.10
C LEU A 141 26.53 -27.93 -3.73
N LYS A 142 27.00 -27.74 -2.49
CA LYS A 142 28.24 -28.39 -2.02
C LYS A 142 28.12 -29.91 -1.99
N LYS A 143 26.99 -30.46 -1.52
CA LYS A 143 26.74 -31.90 -1.52
C LYS A 143 26.69 -32.46 -2.93
N ASP A 144 26.04 -31.75 -3.85
CA ASP A 144 25.93 -32.16 -5.25
C ASP A 144 27.31 -32.16 -5.93
N LEU A 145 28.15 -31.15 -5.67
CA LEU A 145 29.53 -31.11 -6.15
C LEU A 145 30.37 -32.27 -5.59
N ASP A 146 30.24 -32.59 -4.31
CA ASP A 146 30.97 -33.71 -3.69
C ASP A 146 30.50 -35.07 -4.24
N ALA A 147 29.20 -35.22 -4.50
CA ALA A 147 28.65 -36.41 -5.15
C ALA A 147 29.14 -36.54 -6.59
N LEU A 148 29.23 -35.42 -7.33
CA LEU A 148 29.76 -35.40 -8.70
C LEU A 148 31.25 -35.76 -8.74
N LYS A 149 32.06 -35.20 -7.82
CA LYS A 149 33.48 -35.55 -7.66
C LYS A 149 33.66 -37.03 -7.40
N LYS A 150 32.94 -37.59 -6.42
CA LYS A 150 32.99 -39.03 -6.13
C LYS A 150 32.59 -39.89 -7.32
N ARG A 151 31.63 -39.45 -8.15
CA ARG A 151 31.25 -40.15 -9.39
C ARG A 151 32.31 -40.07 -10.47
N LEU A 152 33.03 -38.96 -10.58
CA LEU A 152 34.17 -38.80 -11.49
C LEU A 152 35.35 -39.65 -11.02
N ASP A 153 35.66 -39.66 -9.73
CA ASP A 153 36.76 -40.44 -9.14
C ASP A 153 36.46 -41.96 -9.13
N ALA A 154 35.18 -42.36 -9.09
CA ALA A 154 34.75 -43.76 -9.13
C ALA A 154 34.57 -44.32 -10.55
N LYS A 155 34.78 -43.50 -11.60
CA LYS A 155 34.72 -43.95 -12.98
C LYS A 155 36.17 -44.15 -13.48
N PRO A 156 36.57 -45.38 -13.84
CA PRO A 156 37.92 -45.69 -14.31
C PRO A 156 38.22 -45.08 -15.69
#